data_AF-A0A430QN41-F1
#
_entry.id   AF-A0A430QN41-F1
#
_cell.length_a   1.000
_cell.length_b   1.000
_cell.length_c   1.000
_cell.angle_alpha   90.00
_cell.angle_beta   90.00
_cell.angle_gamma   90.00
#
_symmetry.space_group_name_H-M   'P 1'
#
loop_
_entity.id
_entity.type
_entity.pdbx_description
1 polymer ?
#
loop_
_entity_poly.entity_id
_entity_poly.type
_entity_poly.pdbx_seq_one_letter_code
_entity_poly.pdbx_strand_id
1 'polypeptide(L)'
;MKRFRIHEKSIQIKKVIMDEEMQMDVISTVIAALHIYGNEYTKMKKFIENKLNKRYLPTWHYITGYDVDSTKKILLKMPIEQRPYSNTLHQSGERKAVIKYVEMSKEMQQDAVQTAAMAMDKYNDDKDIALFLKKEFDRKYEPTWHCIIGSKFSSYVTHIKQFCIYFSLEDRGVLLFKTV
;
A
#
# COMPACT_ATOMS: atom_id res chain seq x y z
N MET A 1 -40.95 -6.39 7.49
CA MET A 1 -39.76 -6.39 6.61
C MET A 1 -38.83 -5.26 7.04
N LYS A 2 -37.64 -5.57 7.58
CA LYS A 2 -36.67 -4.53 7.95
C LYS A 2 -35.95 -4.07 6.67
N ARG A 3 -36.22 -2.83 6.23
CA ARG A 3 -35.50 -2.17 5.14
C ARG A 3 -34.06 -1.92 5.58
N PHE A 4 -33.10 -2.64 5.00
CA PHE A 4 -31.69 -2.34 5.15
C PHE A 4 -31.32 -1.20 4.20
N ARG A 5 -30.87 -0.06 4.74
CA ARG A 5 -30.24 1.02 3.97
C ARG A 5 -28.72 0.86 4.08
N ILE A 6 -28.09 0.37 3.02
CA ILE A 6 -26.64 0.47 2.87
C ILE A 6 -26.35 1.93 2.48
N HIS A 7 -25.71 2.71 3.35
CA HIS A 7 -25.27 4.07 3.02
C HIS A 7 -23.96 3.96 2.22
N GLU A 8 -23.89 4.56 1.02
CA GLU A 8 -22.68 4.61 0.16
C GLU A 8 -21.41 5.02 0.93
N LYS A 9 -21.56 5.94 1.91
CA LYS A 9 -20.45 6.38 2.78
C LYS A 9 -19.86 5.27 3.68
N SER A 10 -20.51 4.12 3.80
CA SER A 10 -20.06 2.98 4.61
C SER A 10 -19.11 2.06 3.87
N ILE A 11 -18.92 2.27 2.56
CA ILE A 11 -17.95 1.58 1.72
C ILE A 11 -16.77 2.55 1.50
N GLN A 12 -16.09 2.91 2.58
CA GLN A 12 -14.85 3.68 2.49
C GLN A 12 -13.69 2.71 2.31
N ILE A 13 -13.40 2.38 1.06
CA ILE A 13 -12.30 1.52 0.64
C ILE A 13 -11.06 2.41 0.56
N LYS A 14 -10.29 2.46 1.65
CA LYS A 14 -8.94 3.03 1.58
C LYS A 14 -8.06 2.06 0.77
N LYS A 15 -7.86 2.35 -0.52
CA LYS A 15 -6.65 2.08 -1.33
C LYS A 15 -6.74 1.10 -2.53
N VAL A 16 -7.92 0.79 -3.06
CA VAL A 16 -8.07 0.28 -4.46
C VAL A 16 -9.12 1.16 -5.14
N ILE A 17 -8.78 1.75 -6.28
CA ILE A 17 -9.74 2.47 -7.11
C ILE A 17 -10.60 1.40 -7.79
N MET A 18 -11.71 1.02 -7.15
CA MET A 18 -12.75 0.22 -7.79
C MET A 18 -13.58 1.14 -8.67
N ASP A 19 -13.76 0.77 -9.94
CA ASP A 19 -14.75 1.42 -10.81
C ASP A 19 -16.19 1.22 -10.27
N GLU A 20 -17.12 2.04 -10.76
CA GLU A 20 -18.52 2.01 -10.31
C GLU A 20 -19.20 0.66 -10.59
N GLU A 21 -18.82 -0.02 -11.69
CA GLU A 21 -19.38 -1.32 -12.05
C GLU A 21 -19.01 -2.38 -11.00
N MET A 22 -17.73 -2.47 -10.64
CA MET A 22 -17.23 -3.40 -9.65
C MET A 22 -17.80 -3.12 -8.26
N GLN A 23 -17.97 -1.85 -7.89
CA GLN A 23 -18.64 -1.48 -6.63
C GLN A 23 -20.08 -2.01 -6.59
N MET A 24 -20.84 -1.80 -7.67
CA MET A 24 -22.23 -2.26 -7.78
C MET A 24 -22.34 -3.78 -7.78
N ASP A 25 -21.39 -4.48 -8.40
CA ASP A 25 -21.38 -5.94 -8.43
C ASP A 25 -21.02 -6.58 -7.09
N VAL A 26 -20.10 -5.99 -6.32
CA VAL A 26 -19.82 -6.40 -4.94
C VAL A 26 -21.06 -6.21 -4.08
N ILE A 27 -21.66 -5.02 -4.12
CA ILE A 27 -22.86 -4.69 -3.33
C ILE A 27 -24.01 -5.64 -3.66
N SER A 28 -24.35 -5.80 -4.94
CA SER A 28 -25.46 -6.65 -5.38
C SER A 28 -25.23 -8.12 -5.00
N THR A 29 -23.99 -8.60 -5.10
CA THR A 29 -23.62 -9.98 -4.76
C THR A 29 -23.76 -10.23 -3.26
N VAL A 30 -23.34 -9.30 -2.40
CA VAL A 30 -23.50 -9.50 -0.96
C VAL A 30 -24.97 -9.38 -0.53
N ILE A 31 -25.73 -8.46 -1.13
CA ILE A 31 -27.18 -8.37 -0.89
C ILE A 31 -27.84 -9.70 -1.25
N ALA A 32 -27.52 -10.28 -2.40
CA ALA A 32 -28.06 -11.59 -2.80
C ALA A 32 -27.68 -12.69 -1.80
N ALA A 33 -26.41 -12.72 -1.38
CA ALA A 33 -25.93 -13.72 -0.42
C ALA A 33 -26.62 -13.60 0.95
N LEU A 34 -26.87 -12.37 1.42
CA LEU A 34 -27.63 -12.10 2.66
C LEU A 34 -29.09 -12.58 2.54
N HIS A 35 -29.73 -12.39 1.38
CA HIS A 35 -31.09 -12.87 1.16
C HIS A 35 -31.18 -14.40 1.12
N ILE A 36 -30.20 -15.06 0.47
CA ILE A 36 -30.21 -16.52 0.29
C ILE A 36 -29.81 -17.25 1.58
N TYR A 37 -28.79 -16.75 2.28
CA TYR A 37 -28.16 -17.48 3.39
C TYR A 37 -28.46 -16.87 4.77
N GLY A 38 -29.06 -15.69 4.85
CA GLY A 38 -29.40 -15.05 6.11
C GLY A 38 -28.15 -14.82 6.98
N ASN A 39 -28.08 -15.52 8.12
CA ASN A 39 -26.94 -15.44 9.05
C ASN A 39 -25.94 -16.61 8.89
N GLU A 40 -26.12 -17.50 7.90
CA GLU A 40 -25.21 -18.63 7.63
C GLU A 40 -23.91 -18.16 6.96
N TYR A 41 -23.00 -17.62 7.79
CA TYR A 41 -21.78 -16.94 7.34
C TYR A 41 -20.92 -17.78 6.39
N THR A 42 -20.70 -19.06 6.69
CA THR A 42 -19.85 -19.95 5.88
C THR A 42 -20.38 -20.13 4.46
N LYS A 43 -21.70 -20.26 4.30
CA LYS A 43 -22.34 -20.43 2.99
C LYS A 43 -22.36 -19.11 2.21
N MET A 44 -22.67 -18.02 2.91
CA MET A 44 -22.62 -16.66 2.36
C MET A 44 -21.22 -16.33 1.82
N LYS A 45 -20.17 -16.67 2.58
CA LYS A 45 -18.76 -16.52 2.19
C LYS A 45 -18.40 -17.26 0.93
N LYS A 46 -18.70 -18.55 0.89
CA LYS A 46 -18.41 -19.37 -0.28
C LYS A 46 -19.12 -18.87 -1.54
N PHE A 47 -20.35 -18.36 -1.42
CA PHE A 47 -21.10 -17.81 -2.55
C PHE A 47 -20.48 -16.52 -3.08
N ILE A 48 -20.15 -15.58 -2.19
CA ILE A 48 -19.56 -14.29 -2.56
C ILE A 48 -18.19 -14.50 -3.22
N GLU A 49 -17.34 -15.31 -2.60
CA GLU A 49 -16.02 -15.66 -3.15
C GLU A 49 -16.17 -16.32 -4.53
N ASN A 50 -17.03 -17.34 -4.68
CA ASN A 50 -17.18 -18.01 -5.97
C ASN A 50 -17.63 -17.05 -7.09
N LYS A 51 -18.57 -16.14 -6.79
CA LYS A 51 -19.14 -15.24 -7.80
C LYS A 51 -18.17 -14.12 -8.18
N LEU A 52 -17.52 -13.50 -7.20
CA LEU A 52 -16.61 -12.38 -7.44
C LEU A 52 -15.25 -12.84 -7.92
N ASN A 53 -14.71 -13.95 -7.40
CA ASN A 53 -13.45 -14.53 -7.89
C ASN A 53 -13.58 -14.92 -9.35
N LYS A 54 -14.72 -15.49 -9.78
CA LYS A 54 -14.91 -15.87 -11.19
C LYS A 54 -14.91 -14.66 -12.13
N ARG A 55 -15.47 -13.53 -11.69
CA ARG A 55 -15.64 -12.34 -12.54
C ARG A 55 -14.42 -11.40 -12.50
N TYR A 56 -13.73 -11.35 -11.37
CA TYR A 56 -12.70 -10.36 -11.10
C TYR A 56 -11.34 -10.97 -10.75
N LEU A 57 -11.07 -12.25 -10.99
CA LEU A 57 -9.66 -12.66 -11.04
C LEU A 57 -9.01 -11.98 -12.26
N PRO A 58 -7.87 -11.24 -12.15
CA PRO A 58 -6.92 -11.10 -11.05
C PRO A 58 -7.10 -9.87 -10.15
N THR A 59 -8.04 -8.95 -10.41
CA THR A 59 -8.30 -7.76 -9.57
C THR A 59 -8.78 -8.10 -8.16
N TRP A 60 -9.38 -9.27 -7.97
CA TRP A 60 -9.74 -9.84 -6.68
C TRP A 60 -8.53 -10.12 -5.78
N HIS A 61 -7.31 -10.27 -6.32
CA HIS A 61 -6.11 -10.33 -5.49
C HIS A 61 -5.85 -9.02 -4.73
N TYR A 62 -6.32 -7.88 -5.25
CA TYR A 62 -6.34 -6.60 -4.53
C TYR A 62 -7.48 -6.49 -3.51
N ILE A 63 -8.30 -7.52 -3.34
CA ILE A 63 -9.33 -7.65 -2.29
C ILE A 63 -9.25 -9.08 -1.72
N THR A 64 -8.38 -9.31 -0.74
CA THR A 64 -8.14 -10.64 -0.13
C THR A 64 -9.32 -11.25 0.64
N GLY A 65 -10.41 -10.51 0.82
CA GLY A 65 -11.62 -11.05 1.41
C GLY A 65 -12.57 -9.94 1.84
N TYR A 66 -13.51 -10.30 2.70
CA TYR A 66 -14.41 -9.35 3.34
C TYR A 66 -14.79 -9.85 4.74
N ASP A 67 -15.13 -8.93 5.64
CA ASP A 67 -15.69 -9.16 6.95
C ASP A 67 -17.13 -8.63 7.01
N VAL A 68 -17.90 -9.07 8.00
CA VAL A 68 -19.19 -8.47 8.32
C VAL A 68 -19.14 -8.04 9.78
N ASP A 69 -19.15 -6.74 10.03
CA ASP A 69 -19.06 -6.23 11.40
C ASP A 69 -20.33 -6.56 12.22
N SER A 70 -20.28 -6.29 13.53
CA SER A 70 -21.40 -6.52 14.44
C SER A 70 -22.68 -5.75 14.08
N THR A 71 -22.57 -4.76 13.19
CA THR A 71 -23.68 -3.96 12.64
C THR A 71 -24.13 -4.42 11.26
N LYS A 72 -23.62 -5.57 10.78
CA LYS A 72 -23.88 -6.15 9.45
C LYS A 72 -23.32 -5.33 8.29
N LYS A 73 -22.31 -4.49 8.52
CA LYS A 73 -21.59 -3.80 7.44
C LYS A 73 -20.51 -4.70 6.87
N ILE A 74 -20.39 -4.69 5.56
CA ILE A 74 -19.37 -5.46 4.84
C ILE A 74 -18.08 -4.64 4.85
N LEU A 75 -17.02 -5.21 5.41
CA LEU A 75 -15.69 -4.63 5.44
C LEU A 75 -14.83 -5.38 4.43
N LEU A 76 -14.55 -4.80 3.26
CA LEU A 76 -13.64 -5.43 2.32
C LEU A 76 -12.23 -5.47 2.91
N LYS A 77 -11.68 -6.68 3.03
CA LYS A 77 -10.30 -6.95 3.40
C LYS A 77 -9.47 -6.83 2.14
N MET A 78 -8.89 -5.68 1.95
CA MET A 78 -7.78 -5.54 1.02
C MET A 78 -6.66 -6.51 1.42
N PRO A 79 -5.83 -7.00 0.48
CA PRO A 79 -4.50 -7.43 0.88
C PRO A 79 -4.00 -6.25 1.68
N ILE A 80 -3.72 -6.53 2.93
CA ILE A 80 -2.46 -6.07 3.44
C ILE A 80 -1.50 -6.68 2.42
N GLU A 81 -1.19 -5.96 1.32
CA GLU A 81 0.12 -6.09 0.68
C GLU A 81 1.00 -6.27 1.89
N GLN A 82 1.60 -7.46 2.02
CA GLN A 82 2.46 -7.76 3.14
C GLN A 82 3.34 -6.53 3.25
N ARG A 83 3.01 -5.62 4.17
CA ARG A 83 3.82 -4.45 4.44
C ARG A 83 5.08 -5.17 4.81
N PRO A 84 6.20 -5.02 4.08
CA PRO A 84 7.42 -5.54 4.60
C PRO A 84 7.54 -4.77 5.90
N TYR A 85 7.31 -5.54 6.95
CA TYR A 85 7.73 -5.43 8.31
C TYR A 85 8.00 -4.00 8.76
N SER A 86 7.56 -3.65 9.97
CA SER A 86 8.39 -2.77 10.78
C SER A 86 9.75 -3.44 11.03
N ASN A 87 10.58 -3.58 9.99
CA ASN A 87 11.99 -3.79 10.09
C ASN A 87 12.50 -2.40 10.44
N THR A 88 12.65 -2.17 11.74
CA THR A 88 13.53 -1.08 12.16
C THR A 88 14.91 -1.47 11.67
N LEU A 89 15.41 -0.75 10.66
CA LEU A 89 16.82 -0.83 10.34
C LEU A 89 17.54 0.11 11.31
N HIS A 90 18.32 -0.49 12.20
CA HIS A 90 19.23 0.24 13.07
C HIS A 90 20.50 0.54 12.30
N GLN A 91 20.84 1.82 12.17
CA GLN A 91 22.17 2.22 11.72
C GLN A 91 23.12 2.33 12.92
N SER A 92 24.40 2.15 12.64
CA SER A 92 25.49 2.62 13.50
C SER A 92 25.59 4.14 13.35
N GLY A 93 24.91 4.85 14.24
CA GLY A 93 24.67 6.29 14.17
C GLY A 93 23.21 6.52 14.58
N GLU A 94 22.95 7.52 15.42
CA GLU A 94 21.72 7.67 16.24
C GLU A 94 20.38 7.74 15.47
N ARG A 95 20.40 7.71 14.13
CA ARG A 95 19.20 7.83 13.29
C ARG A 95 18.52 6.49 13.06
N LYS A 96 17.28 6.40 13.56
CA LYS A 96 16.40 5.24 13.35
C LYS A 96 15.57 5.41 12.08
N ALA A 97 15.75 4.50 11.13
CA ALA A 97 14.91 4.42 9.95
C ALA A 97 13.68 3.56 10.20
N VAL A 98 12.51 4.02 9.76
CA VAL A 98 11.25 3.27 9.78
C VAL A 98 10.80 3.04 8.35
N ILE A 99 10.94 1.81 7.87
CA ILE A 99 10.50 1.42 6.53
C ILE A 99 8.97 1.37 6.50
N LYS A 100 8.36 2.05 5.52
CA LYS A 100 6.90 2.14 5.34
C LYS A 100 6.42 1.34 4.13
N TYR A 101 7.24 1.26 3.08
CA TYR A 101 7.02 0.44 1.90
C TYR A 101 8.36 0.09 1.27
N VAL A 102 8.49 -1.13 0.73
CA VAL A 102 9.71 -1.52 0.05
C VAL A 102 9.50 -2.63 -0.96
N GLU A 103 10.10 -2.44 -2.13
CA GLU A 103 10.29 -3.41 -3.19
C GLU A 103 11.75 -3.27 -3.64
N MET A 104 12.68 -3.92 -2.95
CA MET A 104 14.11 -4.02 -3.28
C MET A 104 14.79 -5.02 -2.35
N SER A 105 16.01 -5.46 -2.68
CA SER A 105 16.78 -6.39 -1.83
C SER A 105 17.19 -5.76 -0.50
N LYS A 106 17.47 -6.57 0.54
CA LYS A 106 17.84 -6.05 1.87
C LYS A 106 19.11 -5.21 1.83
N GLU A 107 20.05 -5.57 0.97
CA GLU A 107 21.32 -4.88 0.76
C GLU A 107 21.07 -3.48 0.19
N MET A 108 20.21 -3.39 -0.84
CA MET A 108 19.82 -2.11 -1.44
C MET A 108 19.02 -1.23 -0.45
N GLN A 109 18.21 -1.82 0.43
CA GLN A 109 17.52 -1.09 1.49
C GLN A 109 18.47 -0.45 2.48
N GLN A 110 19.47 -1.21 2.94
CA GLN A 110 20.50 -0.72 3.85
C GLN A 110 21.29 0.41 3.21
N ASP A 111 21.67 0.25 1.94
CA ASP A 111 22.33 1.31 1.17
C ASP A 111 21.47 2.57 1.04
N ALA A 112 20.16 2.44 0.77
CA ALA A 112 19.26 3.59 0.64
C ALA A 112 19.18 4.38 1.94
N VAL A 113 19.04 3.66 3.05
CA VAL A 113 18.98 4.24 4.39
C VAL A 113 20.33 4.87 4.77
N GLN A 114 21.45 4.22 4.47
CA GLN A 114 22.80 4.75 4.73
C GLN A 114 23.10 6.00 3.90
N THR A 115 22.75 5.97 2.62
CA THR A 115 22.92 7.11 1.72
C THR A 115 22.07 8.29 2.18
N ALA A 116 20.83 8.05 2.61
CA ALA A 116 19.97 9.09 3.21
C ALA A 116 20.57 9.71 4.47
N ALA A 117 21.09 8.89 5.38
CA ALA A 117 21.71 9.38 6.61
C ALA A 117 22.95 10.25 6.31
N MET A 118 23.85 9.77 5.45
CA MET A 118 25.03 10.54 5.02
C MET A 118 24.65 11.86 4.35
N ALA A 119 23.58 11.86 3.55
CA ALA A 119 23.08 13.06 2.91
C ALA A 119 22.54 14.07 3.95
N MET A 120 21.80 13.60 4.96
CA MET A 120 21.27 14.44 6.04
C MET A 120 22.36 14.97 6.98
N ASP A 121 23.49 14.28 7.12
CA ASP A 121 24.66 14.80 7.84
C ASP A 121 25.37 15.93 7.08
N LYS A 122 25.31 15.89 5.75
CA LYS A 122 26.07 16.80 4.88
C LYS A 122 25.26 18.01 4.41
N TYR A 123 23.95 17.87 4.29
CA TYR A 123 23.06 18.86 3.68
C TYR A 123 21.86 19.12 4.58
N ASN A 124 21.44 20.38 4.68
CA ASN A 124 20.25 20.79 5.42
C ASN A 124 19.00 20.88 4.54
N ASP A 125 19.19 21.25 3.26
CA ASP A 125 18.10 21.45 2.32
C ASP A 125 17.62 20.13 1.70
N ASP A 126 16.32 19.85 1.79
CA ASP A 126 15.68 18.62 1.29
C ASP A 126 15.99 18.38 -0.19
N LYS A 127 16.11 19.45 -0.99
CA LYS A 127 16.47 19.40 -2.40
C LYS A 127 17.86 18.81 -2.62
N ASP A 128 18.84 19.22 -1.82
CA ASP A 128 20.22 18.77 -1.97
C ASP A 128 20.39 17.35 -1.45
N ILE A 129 19.69 17.00 -0.37
CA ILE A 129 19.60 15.63 0.14
C ILE A 129 19.02 14.70 -0.94
N ALA A 130 17.89 15.09 -1.56
CA ALA A 130 17.25 14.29 -2.61
C ALA A 130 18.15 14.15 -3.86
N LEU A 131 18.83 15.23 -4.25
CA LEU A 131 19.78 15.22 -5.36
C LEU A 131 20.97 14.29 -5.09
N PHE A 132 21.50 14.29 -3.86
CA PHE A 132 22.59 13.41 -3.47
C PHE A 132 22.17 11.94 -3.57
N LEU A 133 21.00 11.58 -3.03
CA LEU A 133 20.47 10.22 -3.10
C LEU A 133 20.30 9.75 -4.53
N LYS A 134 19.65 10.59 -5.35
CA LYS A 134 19.46 10.31 -6.78
C LYS A 134 20.79 10.03 -7.47
N LYS A 135 21.79 10.90 -7.29
CA LYS A 135 23.10 10.76 -7.95
C LYS A 135 23.83 9.49 -7.52
N GLU A 136 23.83 9.17 -6.23
CA GLU A 136 24.49 7.95 -5.74
C GLU A 136 23.80 6.68 -6.25
N PHE A 137 22.46 6.67 -6.30
CA PHE A 137 21.71 5.54 -6.82
C PHE A 137 21.80 5.40 -8.34
N ASP A 138 21.77 6.50 -9.09
CA ASP A 138 22.05 6.50 -10.53
C ASP A 138 23.44 5.91 -10.82
N ARG A 139 24.44 6.29 -10.03
CA ARG A 139 25.83 5.81 -10.16
C ARG A 139 25.97 4.32 -9.82
N LYS A 140 25.29 3.84 -8.78
CA LYS A 140 25.46 2.47 -8.26
C LYS A 140 24.53 1.44 -8.89
N TYR A 141 23.31 1.86 -9.26
CA TYR A 141 22.20 0.96 -9.62
C TYR A 141 21.58 1.29 -10.99
N GLU A 142 22.34 1.99 -11.82
CA GLU A 142 21.99 2.47 -13.15
C GLU A 142 20.81 3.46 -13.15
N PRO A 143 20.88 4.53 -13.97
CA PRO A 143 19.76 5.47 -14.11
C PRO A 143 18.47 4.82 -14.64
N THR A 144 17.28 5.41 -14.47
CA THR A 144 17.03 6.73 -13.85
C THR A 144 16.27 6.59 -12.53
N TRP A 145 16.92 7.00 -11.44
CA TRP A 145 16.34 7.09 -10.11
C TRP A 145 15.73 8.45 -9.85
N HIS A 146 14.69 8.45 -9.02
CA HIS A 146 13.99 9.64 -8.56
C HIS A 146 13.90 9.61 -7.04
N CYS A 147 14.08 10.75 -6.41
CA CYS A 147 14.01 10.88 -4.96
C CYS A 147 13.09 12.04 -4.59
N ILE A 148 12.19 11.80 -3.64
CA ILE A 148 11.32 12.79 -3.01
C ILE A 148 11.62 12.77 -1.52
N ILE A 149 11.88 13.94 -0.95
CA ILE A 149 12.10 14.13 0.48
C ILE A 149 11.18 15.23 0.98
N GLY A 150 10.63 15.03 2.18
CA GLY A 150 9.91 16.09 2.88
C GLY A 150 9.22 15.59 4.15
N SER A 151 8.86 16.52 5.03
CA SER A 151 8.12 16.23 6.26
C SER A 151 6.67 15.80 6.01
N LYS A 152 6.05 16.32 4.95
CA LYS A 152 4.67 16.02 4.55
C LYS A 152 4.54 15.98 3.04
N PHE A 153 4.30 14.79 2.49
CA PHE A 153 3.94 14.63 1.10
C PHE A 153 3.10 13.37 0.90
N SER A 154 2.34 13.36 -0.19
CA SER A 154 1.62 12.20 -0.70
C SER A 154 2.01 12.04 -2.16
N SER A 155 2.27 10.80 -2.59
CA SER A 155 2.74 10.50 -3.94
C SER A 155 1.97 9.32 -4.53
N TYR A 156 1.72 9.38 -5.84
CA TYR A 156 1.24 8.26 -6.63
C TYR A 156 2.14 8.16 -7.85
N VAL A 157 3.02 7.16 -7.87
CA VAL A 157 4.06 7.01 -8.89
C VAL A 157 4.00 5.62 -9.51
N THR A 158 4.39 5.54 -10.78
CA THR A 158 4.65 4.27 -11.46
C THR A 158 6.16 4.05 -11.48
N HIS A 159 6.62 2.92 -10.95
CA HIS A 159 8.04 2.57 -10.84
C HIS A 159 8.32 1.17 -11.37
N ILE A 160 9.58 0.88 -11.65
CA ILE A 160 10.02 -0.48 -11.99
C ILE A 160 9.95 -1.36 -10.74
N LYS A 161 9.32 -2.53 -10.85
CA LYS A 161 9.27 -3.53 -9.77
C LYS A 161 10.67 -3.79 -9.20
N GLN A 162 10.75 -4.00 -7.89
CA GLN A 162 12.00 -4.28 -7.16
C GLN A 162 12.99 -3.09 -7.06
N PHE A 163 12.59 -1.89 -7.46
CA PHE A 163 13.40 -0.68 -7.32
C PHE A 163 12.62 0.49 -6.71
N CYS A 164 11.98 0.27 -5.55
CA CYS A 164 11.25 1.33 -4.84
C CYS A 164 11.29 1.14 -3.31
N ILE A 165 11.49 2.24 -2.59
CA ILE A 165 11.45 2.26 -1.13
C ILE A 165 10.85 3.58 -0.63
N TYR A 166 10.02 3.48 0.41
CA TYR A 166 9.54 4.60 1.18
C TYR A 166 9.79 4.35 2.66
N PHE A 167 10.50 5.27 3.30
CA PHE A 167 10.81 5.20 4.72
C PHE A 167 10.79 6.59 5.35
N SER A 168 10.74 6.64 6.68
CA SER A 168 11.05 7.86 7.42
C SER A 168 12.41 7.73 8.09
N LEU A 169 13.20 8.79 8.02
CA LEU A 169 14.42 8.99 8.78
C LEU A 169 14.24 10.27 9.58
N GLU A 170 14.20 10.15 10.90
CA GLU A 170 13.78 11.23 11.81
C GLU A 170 12.38 11.77 11.45
N ASP A 171 12.26 13.06 11.16
CA ASP A 171 11.02 13.76 10.80
C ASP A 171 10.78 13.86 9.29
N ARG A 172 11.72 13.35 8.47
CA ARG A 172 11.64 13.39 7.00
C ARG A 172 11.19 12.06 6.42
N GLY A 173 10.22 12.10 5.52
CA GLY A 173 9.92 10.98 4.62
C GLY A 173 10.88 10.98 3.43
N VAL A 174 11.34 9.80 3.02
CA VAL A 174 12.19 9.58 1.84
C VAL A 174 11.51 8.54 0.96
N LEU A 175 11.14 8.94 -0.25
CA LEU A 175 10.69 8.05 -1.32
C LEU A 175 11.77 8.01 -2.40
N LEU A 176 12.28 6.82 -2.71
CA LEU A 176 13.33 6.60 -3.70
C LEU A 176 12.88 5.47 -4.63
N PHE A 177 12.83 5.74 -5.93
CA PHE A 177 12.31 4.78 -6.92
C PHE A 177 12.96 4.93 -8.28
N LYS A 178 13.02 3.84 -9.05
CA LYS A 178 13.51 3.82 -10.43
C LYS A 178 12.36 3.82 -11.43
N THR A 179 12.51 4.58 -12.52
CA THR A 179 11.61 4.50 -13.68
C THR A 179 12.35 3.93 -14.88
N VAL A 180 11.58 3.48 -15.88
CA VAL A 180 12.09 3.27 -17.25
C VAL A 180 12.55 4.59 -17.86
#